data_AF-A0A3D1LIS2-F1
#
_entry.id   AF-A0A3D1LIS2-F1
#
_cell.length_a   1.000
_cell.length_b   1.000
_cell.length_c   1.000
_cell.angle_alpha   90.00
_cell.angle_beta   90.00
_cell.angle_gamma   90.00
#
_symmetry.space_group_name_H-M   'P 1'
#
loop_
_entity.id
_entity.type
_entity.pdbx_description
1 polymer ?
#
loop_
_entity_poly.entity_id
_entity_poly.type
_entity_poly.pdbx_seq_one_letter_code
_entity_poly.pdbx_strand_id
1 'polypeptide(L)' 'QAVGGAVGHNPISILIPCHRVVGADRGLTGYAGGLEKKEALLRLEGVNPF' A
#
# COMPACT_ATOMS: atom_id res chain seq x y z
N GLN A 1 -11.33 -8.80 -7.33
CA GLN A 1 -9.86 -8.80 -7.38
C GLN A 1 -9.25 -7.89 -8.47
N ALA A 2 -9.97 -6.89 -9.01
CA ALA A 2 -9.40 -6.00 -10.05
C ALA A 2 -8.52 -4.86 -9.47
N VAL A 3 -8.94 -4.28 -8.34
CA VAL A 3 -8.28 -3.09 -7.74
C VAL A 3 -6.87 -3.42 -7.23
N GLY A 4 -6.69 -4.53 -6.51
CA GLY A 4 -5.38 -4.93 -5.98
C GLY A 4 -4.33 -5.19 -7.07
N GLY A 5 -4.74 -5.79 -8.19
CA GLY A 5 -3.87 -5.99 -9.35
C GLY A 5 -3.47 -4.68 -10.03
N ALA A 6 -4.41 -3.75 -10.21
CA ALA A 6 -4.11 -2.43 -10.80
C ALA A 6 -3.19 -1.58 -9.90
N VAL A 7 -3.41 -1.61 -8.59
CA VAL A 7 -2.61 -0.93 -7.56
C VAL A 7 -1.19 -1.46 -7.50
N GLY A 8 -1.00 -2.77 -7.65
CA GLY A 8 0.31 -3.42 -7.69
C GLY A 8 1.16 -3.09 -8.93
N HIS A 9 0.54 -2.66 -10.03
CA HIS A 9 1.23 -2.27 -11.27
C HIS A 9 1.40 -0.76 -11.42
N ASN A 10 1.11 0.03 -10.38
CA ASN A 10 1.22 1.49 -10.44
C ASN A 10 2.70 1.96 -10.49
N PRO A 11 3.16 2.55 -11.62
CA PRO A 11 4.55 3.01 -11.76
C PRO A 11 4.83 4.32 -11.00
N ILE A 12 3.81 4.99 -10.46
CA ILE A 12 3.91 6.26 -9.74
C ILE A 12 3.42 6.07 -8.30
N SER A 13 4.13 5.25 -7.52
CA SER A 13 3.63 4.64 -6.28
C SER A 13 3.42 5.58 -5.09
N ILE A 14 3.94 6.81 -5.14
CA ILE A 14 3.77 7.82 -4.07
C ILE A 14 2.63 8.77 -4.40
N LEU A 15 2.62 9.33 -5.62
CA LEU A 15 1.61 10.30 -6.04
C LEU A 15 0.23 9.67 -6.17
N ILE A 16 0.17 8.46 -6.72
CA ILE A 16 -1.03 7.62 -6.64
C ILE A 16 -0.84 6.75 -5.40
N PRO A 17 -1.59 6.97 -4.31
CA PRO A 17 -1.29 6.43 -2.99
C PRO A 17 -1.69 4.95 -2.85
N CYS A 18 -1.10 4.08 -3.67
CA CYS A 18 -1.37 2.65 -3.69
C CYS A 18 -0.95 1.94 -2.38
N HIS A 19 -0.07 2.57 -1.59
CA HIS A 19 0.26 2.13 -0.23
C HIS A 19 -0.91 2.24 0.76
N ARG A 20 -1.96 3.03 0.46
CA ARG A 20 -3.16 3.15 1.32
C ARG A 20 -4.19 2.04 1.13
N VAL A 21 -4.05 1.19 0.10
CA VAL A 21 -4.96 0.07 -0.15
C VAL A 21 -4.58 -1.09 0.77
N VAL A 22 -5.47 -1.51 1.65
CA VAL A 22 -5.23 -2.60 2.63
C VAL A 22 -6.23 -3.75 2.46
N GLY A 23 -5.86 -4.94 2.94
CA GLY A 23 -6.77 -6.08 3.00
C GLY A 23 -7.97 -5.80 3.92
N ALA A 24 -9.08 -6.49 3.71
CA ALA A 24 -10.27 -6.37 4.57
C ALA A 24 -10.00 -6.80 6.02
N ASP A 25 -9.00 -7.66 6.20
CA ASP A 25 -8.43 -8.12 7.47
C ASP A 25 -7.40 -7.15 8.07
N ARG A 26 -7.22 -5.95 7.47
CA ARG A 26 -6.17 -4.98 7.77
C ARG A 26 -4.75 -5.45 7.43
N GLY A 27 -4.61 -6.55 6.70
CA GLY A 27 -3.32 -7.06 6.23
C GLY A 27 -2.68 -6.15 5.19
N LEU A 28 -1.36 -5.94 5.30
CA LEU A 28 -0.57 -5.30 4.25
C LEU A 28 -0.28 -6.32 3.14
N THR A 29 -0.87 -6.09 1.98
CA THR A 29 -0.66 -6.91 0.78
C THR A 29 -0.40 -6.00 -0.42
N GLY A 30 0.19 -6.53 -1.49
CA GLY A 30 0.26 -5.86 -2.80
C GLY A 30 0.86 -4.44 -2.78
N TYR A 31 2.16 -4.33 -3.07
CA TYR A 31 2.82 -3.05 -3.31
C TYR A 31 4.07 -3.23 -4.15
N ALA A 32 4.17 -2.51 -5.29
CA ALA A 32 5.29 -2.61 -6.21
C ALA A 32 6.64 -2.32 -5.53
N GLY A 33 6.66 -1.38 -4.59
CA GLY A 33 7.86 -1.00 -3.86
C GLY A 33 8.26 -1.93 -2.71
N GLY A 34 7.52 -3.02 -2.46
CA GLY A 34 7.71 -3.93 -1.32
C GLY A 34 6.98 -3.50 -0.03
N LEU A 35 6.57 -4.48 0.78
CA LEU A 35 5.71 -4.24 1.95
C LEU A 35 6.36 -3.34 3.01
N GLU A 36 7.69 -3.40 3.18
CA GLU A 36 8.42 -2.51 4.10
C GLU A 36 8.23 -1.03 3.77
N LYS A 37 8.31 -0.67 2.48
CA LYS A 37 8.12 0.72 2.05
C LYS A 37 6.67 1.16 2.23
N LYS A 38 5.72 0.26 1.98
CA LYS A 38 4.30 0.52 2.22
C LYS A 38 4.03 0.80 3.69
N GLU A 39 4.60 -0.02 4.58
CA GLU A 39 4.50 0.20 6.03
C GLU A 39 5.15 1.52 6.45
N ALA A 40 6.35 1.82 5.96
CA ALA A 40 7.05 3.07 6.25
C ALA A 40 6.23 4.30 5.81
N LEU A 41 5.64 4.26 4.61
CA LEU A 41 4.77 5.34 4.10
C LEU A 41 3.51 5.51 4.95
N LEU A 42 2.87 4.42 5.35
CA LEU A 42 1.71 4.47 6.25
C LEU A 42 2.08 5.08 7.60
N ARG A 43 3.22 4.70 8.18
CA ARG A 43 3.74 5.30 9.43
C ARG A 43 4.03 6.79 9.28
N LEU A 44 4.62 7.21 8.15
CA LEU A 44 4.86 8.62 7.84
C LEU A 44 3.55 9.42 7.73
N GLU A 45 2.48 8.79 7.27
CA GLU A 45 1.14 9.39 7.23
C GLU A 45 0.41 9.38 8.59
N GLY A 46 1.05 8.87 9.66
CA GLY A 46 0.45 8.77 10.99
C GLY A 46 -0.49 7.58 11.15
N VAL A 47 -0.54 6.66 10.18
CA VAL A 47 -1.24 5.39 10.34
C VAL A 47 -0.37 4.49 11.19
N ASN A 48 -0.85 4.14 12.39
CA ASN A 48 -0.19 3.14 13.21
C ASN A 48 -0.72 1.76 12.79
N PRO A 49 0.10 0.88 12.17
CA PRO A 49 -0.34 -0.46 11.81
C PRO A 49 -0.57 -1.38 13.03
N PHE A 50 -0.45 -0.87 14.26
CA PHE A 50 -0.69 -1.57 15.52
C PHE A 50 -1.28 -0.63 16.57
#